data_AF-A0A9E2I7B8-F1
#
_entry.id   AF-A0A9E2I7B8-F1
#
_cell.length_a   1.000
_cell.length_b   1.000
_cell.length_c   1.000
_cell.angle_alpha   90.00
_cell.angle_beta   90.00
_cell.angle_gamma   90.00
#
_symmetry.space_group_name_H-M   'P 1'
#
loop_
_entity.id
_entity.type
_entity.pdbx_description
1 polymer ?
#
loop_
_entity_poly.entity_id
_entity_poly.type
_entity_poly.pdbx_seq_one_letter_code
_entity_poly.pdbx_strand_id
1 'polypeptide(L)'
;MSEVLFHKTKKSVLNHIEMIFQEIEESIMMTHQEKYTLLEDAFENANDVDELRIAFDHWYIDHAEDLDLEEDADELWGMATSLMDDGDFEESDDEDDDEDSDDEDDDI
;
A
#
# COMPACT_ATOMS: atom_id res chain seq x y z
N MET A 1 -38.59 5.24 -31.76
CA MET A 1 -37.11 5.09 -31.83
C MET A 1 -36.37 5.83 -30.70
N SER A 2 -37.04 6.61 -29.84
CA SER A 2 -36.32 7.43 -28.83
C SER A 2 -35.81 6.66 -27.61
N GLU A 3 -36.56 5.68 -27.10
CA GLU A 3 -36.23 5.03 -25.82
C GLU A 3 -35.06 4.04 -25.92
N VAL A 4 -35.00 3.24 -26.99
CA VAL A 4 -33.89 2.30 -27.23
C VAL A 4 -32.59 3.04 -27.50
N LEU A 5 -32.62 4.12 -28.27
CA LEU A 5 -31.44 4.97 -28.51
C LEU A 5 -31.01 5.65 -27.21
N PHE A 6 -31.95 6.20 -26.44
CA PHE A 6 -31.68 6.78 -25.13
C PHE A 6 -30.98 5.80 -24.18
N HIS A 7 -31.48 4.57 -24.04
CA HIS A 7 -30.84 3.57 -23.18
C HIS A 7 -29.45 3.16 -23.66
N LYS A 8 -29.25 3.02 -24.97
CA LYS A 8 -27.93 2.73 -25.54
C LYS A 8 -26.94 3.86 -25.28
N THR A 9 -27.34 5.11 -25.53
CA THR A 9 -26.49 6.28 -25.27
C THR A 9 -26.18 6.41 -23.79
N LYS A 10 -27.19 6.26 -22.91
CA LYS A 10 -26.98 6.26 -21.46
C LYS A 10 -25.97 5.20 -21.02
N LYS A 11 -26.14 3.96 -21.47
CA LYS A 11 -25.23 2.86 -21.12
C LYS A 11 -23.81 3.13 -21.62
N SER A 12 -23.68 3.62 -22.84
CA SER A 12 -22.38 3.96 -23.43
C SER A 12 -21.66 5.05 -22.66
N VAL A 13 -22.36 6.12 -22.27
CA VAL A 13 -21.76 7.22 -21.49
C VAL A 13 -21.37 6.75 -20.10
N LEU A 14 -22.25 6.02 -19.40
CA LEU A 14 -21.94 5.50 -18.06
C LEU A 14 -20.73 4.57 -18.07
N ASN A 15 -20.67 3.65 -19.03
CA ASN A 15 -19.53 2.75 -19.17
C ASN A 15 -18.24 3.51 -19.52
N HIS A 16 -18.32 4.57 -20.32
CA HIS A 16 -17.14 5.37 -20.61
C HIS A 16 -16.61 6.13 -19.39
N ILE A 17 -17.50 6.71 -18.57
CA ILE A 17 -17.11 7.35 -17.32
C ILE A 17 -16.54 6.33 -16.33
N GLU A 18 -17.12 5.13 -16.25
CA GLU A 18 -16.58 4.03 -15.45
C GLU A 18 -15.15 3.63 -15.86
N MET A 19 -14.88 3.53 -17.17
CA MET A 19 -13.53 3.28 -17.67
C MET A 19 -12.55 4.40 -17.29
N ILE A 20 -12.97 5.66 -17.40
CA ILE A 20 -12.13 6.81 -17.00
C ILE A 20 -11.79 6.75 -15.51
N PHE A 21 -12.74 6.38 -14.64
CA PHE A 21 -12.46 6.23 -13.22
C PHE A 21 -11.45 5.11 -12.95
N GLN A 22 -11.58 3.97 -13.65
CA GLN A 22 -10.60 2.88 -13.53
C GLN A 22 -9.20 3.31 -13.97
N GLU A 23 -9.08 4.07 -15.06
CA GLU A 23 -7.80 4.59 -15.52
C GLU A 23 -7.17 5.57 -14.51
N ILE A 24 -8.00 6.42 -13.88
CA ILE A 24 -7.54 7.34 -12.82
C ILE A 24 -7.09 6.57 -11.59
N GLU A 25 -7.89 5.60 -11.12
CA GLU A 25 -7.56 4.77 -9.95
C GLU A 25 -6.27 3.98 -10.16
N GLU A 26 -6.08 3.38 -11.34
CA GLU A 26 -4.84 2.68 -11.69
C GLU A 26 -3.64 3.63 -11.70
N SER A 27 -3.80 4.83 -12.27
CA SER A 27 -2.74 5.85 -12.26
C SER A 27 -2.36 6.28 -10.84
N ILE A 28 -3.35 6.54 -9.98
CA ILE A 28 -3.12 6.94 -8.58
C ILE A 28 -2.42 5.80 -7.84
N MET A 29 -2.88 4.56 -8.01
CA MET A 29 -2.28 3.39 -7.40
C MET A 29 -0.79 3.24 -7.79
N MET A 30 -0.47 3.41 -9.07
CA MET A 30 0.93 3.36 -9.53
C MET A 30 1.78 4.46 -8.88
N THR A 31 1.27 5.68 -8.78
CA THR A 31 1.97 6.79 -8.10
C THR A 31 2.19 6.47 -6.63
N HIS A 32 1.17 6.00 -5.91
CA HIS A 32 1.30 5.63 -4.50
C HIS A 32 2.35 4.54 -4.30
N GLN A 33 2.35 3.52 -5.15
CA GLN A 33 3.33 2.45 -5.12
C GLN A 33 4.76 2.97 -5.36
N GLU A 34 4.95 3.84 -6.36
CA GLU A 34 6.25 4.45 -6.64
C GLU A 34 6.76 5.24 -5.44
N LYS A 35 5.93 6.12 -4.86
CA LYS A 35 6.33 6.92 -3.69
C LYS A 35 6.64 6.03 -2.48
N TYR A 36 5.87 4.97 -2.27
CA TYR A 36 6.13 4.01 -1.21
C TYR A 36 7.48 3.31 -1.39
N THR A 37 7.79 2.83 -2.60
CA THR A 37 9.11 2.22 -2.88
C THR A 37 10.27 3.21 -2.67
N LEU A 38 10.08 4.50 -2.97
CA LEU A 38 11.08 5.52 -2.66
C LEU A 38 11.29 5.70 -1.15
N LEU A 39 10.22 5.57 -0.35
CA LEU A 39 10.32 5.61 1.11
C LEU A 39 11.09 4.39 1.65
N GLU A 40 10.78 3.20 1.13
CA GLU A 40 11.49 1.96 1.49
C GLU A 40 12.99 2.10 1.22
N ASP A 41 13.39 2.56 0.04
CA ASP A 41 14.81 2.81 -0.29
C ASP A 41 15.44 3.85 0.65
N ALA A 42 14.73 4.93 0.98
CA ALA A 42 15.22 5.92 1.94
C ALA A 42 15.44 5.32 3.34
N PHE A 43 14.58 4.40 3.77
CA PHE A 43 14.68 3.70 5.06
C PHE A 43 15.78 2.64 5.06
N GLU A 44 16.00 1.92 3.97
CA GLU A 44 17.11 0.96 3.83
C GLU A 44 18.48 1.62 4.02
N ASN A 45 18.59 2.92 3.75
CA ASN A 45 19.82 3.69 3.92
C ASN A 45 20.01 4.29 5.33
N ALA A 46 18.99 4.23 6.20
CA ALA A 46 19.05 4.73 7.56
C ALA A 46 19.63 3.70 8.54
N ASN A 47 20.42 4.15 9.51
CA ASN A 47 21.12 3.27 10.46
C ASN A 47 20.52 3.30 11.87
N ASP A 48 19.66 4.26 12.17
CA ASP A 48 18.97 4.40 13.44
C ASP A 48 17.62 5.12 13.29
N VAL A 49 16.88 5.24 14.40
CA VAL A 49 15.54 5.83 14.44
C VAL A 49 15.56 7.33 14.12
N ASP A 50 16.62 8.04 14.51
CA ASP A 50 16.74 9.47 14.21
C ASP A 50 16.97 9.67 12.69
N GLU A 51 17.78 8.82 12.06
CA GLU A 51 17.97 8.79 10.61
C GLU A 51 16.69 8.39 9.86
N LEU A 52 15.91 7.43 10.36
CA LEU A 52 14.59 7.08 9.80
C LEU A 52 13.62 8.25 9.87
N ARG A 53 13.60 8.99 10.98
CA ARG A 53 12.76 10.19 11.14
C ARG A 53 13.15 11.25 10.11
N ILE A 54 14.45 11.51 9.94
CA ILE A 54 14.95 12.48 8.96
C ILE A 54 14.62 12.05 7.53
N ALA A 55 14.80 10.77 7.21
CA ALA A 55 14.47 10.22 5.89
C ALA A 55 12.98 10.36 5.58
N PHE A 56 12.13 10.05 6.57
CA PHE A 56 10.68 10.24 6.47
C PHE A 56 10.30 11.71 6.27
N ASP A 57 10.87 12.62 7.05
CA ASP A 57 10.58 14.06 6.94
C ASP A 57 10.95 14.61 5.56
N HIS A 58 12.12 14.22 5.03
CA HIS A 58 12.52 14.60 3.68
C HIS A 58 11.59 14.03 2.61
N TRP A 59 11.27 12.74 2.69
CA TRP A 59 10.34 12.10 1.76
C TRP A 59 8.95 12.74 1.81
N TYR A 60 8.46 13.06 3.01
CA TYR A 60 7.16 13.68 3.19
C TYR A 60 7.11 15.06 2.53
N ILE A 61 8.12 15.91 2.77
CA ILE A 61 8.20 17.24 2.14
C ILE A 61 8.17 17.14 0.61
N ASP A 62 8.86 16.15 0.05
CA ASP A 62 8.98 16.00 -1.40
C ASP A 62 7.72 15.41 -2.06
N HIS A 63 6.82 14.76 -1.29
CA HIS A 63 5.75 13.92 -1.87
C HIS A 63 4.36 14.12 -1.27
N ALA A 64 4.19 14.82 -0.14
CA ALA A 64 2.89 15.00 0.50
C ALA A 64 1.87 15.71 -0.40
N GLU A 65 2.30 16.68 -1.20
CA GLU A 65 1.42 17.38 -2.17
C GLU A 65 0.93 16.46 -3.29
N ASP A 66 1.76 15.51 -3.73
CA ASP A 66 1.41 14.55 -4.79
C ASP A 66 0.43 13.48 -4.28
N LEU A 67 0.52 13.14 -2.99
CA LEU A 67 -0.26 12.09 -2.33
C LEU A 67 -1.56 12.59 -1.69
N ASP A 68 -1.80 13.91 -1.67
CA ASP A 68 -2.96 14.56 -1.05
C ASP A 68 -3.16 14.11 0.42
N LEU A 69 -2.05 14.04 1.17
CA LEU A 69 -2.07 13.65 2.58
C LEU A 69 -2.68 14.76 3.44
N GLU A 70 -3.67 14.40 4.27
CA GLU A 70 -4.38 15.34 5.14
C GLU A 70 -3.60 15.68 6.43
N GLU A 71 -2.77 14.74 6.89
CA GLU A 71 -2.07 14.78 8.18
C GLU A 71 -0.60 15.17 8.00
N ASP A 72 -0.07 15.99 8.90
CA ASP A 72 1.33 16.45 8.83
C ASP A 72 2.33 15.32 9.18
N ALA A 73 3.60 15.50 8.79
CA ALA A 73 4.67 14.51 9.01
C ALA A 73 4.80 14.05 10.48
N ASP A 74 4.65 14.97 11.43
CA ASP A 74 4.71 14.65 12.85
C ASP A 74 3.51 13.78 13.28
N GLU A 75 2.33 14.02 12.72
CA GLU A 75 1.10 13.28 13.04
C GLU A 75 1.16 11.86 12.49
N LEU A 76 1.56 11.70 11.22
CA LEU A 76 1.72 10.40 10.58
C LEU A 76 2.75 9.52 11.30
N TRP A 77 3.90 10.10 11.63
CA TRP A 77 4.94 9.39 12.38
C TRP A 77 4.49 9.04 13.79
N GLY A 78 3.83 9.98 14.48
CA GLY A 78 3.24 9.73 15.79
C GLY A 78 2.27 8.56 15.74
N MET A 79 1.34 8.54 14.78
CA MET A 79 0.38 7.44 14.60
C MET A 79 1.07 6.10 14.32
N ALA A 80 2.09 6.09 13.45
CA ALA A 80 2.83 4.87 13.10
C ALA A 80 3.61 4.30 14.29
N THR A 81 4.25 5.16 15.07
CA THR A 81 5.11 4.76 16.19
C THR A 81 4.37 4.57 17.50
N SER A 82 3.19 5.19 17.68
CA SER A 82 2.41 5.06 18.91
C SER A 82 1.96 3.62 19.16
N LEU A 83 1.83 2.80 18.12
CA LEU A 83 1.55 1.36 18.21
C LEU A 83 2.70 0.55 18.80
N MET A 84 3.95 1.05 18.73
CA MET A 84 5.13 0.37 19.28
C MET A 84 5.29 0.58 20.80
N ASP A 85 4.73 1.67 21.35
CA ASP A 85 4.80 1.98 22.80
C ASP A 85 3.87 1.10 23.64
N ASP A 86 2.81 0.55 23.02
CA ASP A 86 1.83 -0.36 23.64
C ASP A 86 2.19 -1.86 23.52
N GLY A 87 3.46 -2.20 23.24
CA GLY A 87 4.05 -3.48 23.63
C GLY A 87 3.50 -4.79 23.04
N ASP A 88 2.91 -4.78 21.84
CA ASP A 88 2.40 -5.99 21.17
C ASP A 88 2.70 -5.96 19.67
N PHE A 89 3.99 -6.00 19.32
CA PHE A 89 4.41 -6.50 18.01
C PHE A 89 4.97 -7.90 18.26
N GLU A 90 4.10 -8.90 18.31
CA GLU A 90 4.51 -10.29 18.13
C GLU A 90 4.95 -10.43 16.68
N GLU A 91 6.26 -10.33 16.44
CA GLU A 91 6.89 -10.90 15.25
C GLU A 91 6.42 -12.35 15.19
N SER A 92 5.48 -12.63 14.29
CA SER A 92 5.06 -14.00 14.01
C SER A 92 6.26 -14.67 13.35
N ASP A 93 7.12 -15.24 14.19
CA ASP A 93 8.15 -16.20 13.81
C ASP A 93 7.38 -17.43 13.32
N ASP A 94 6.99 -17.41 12.04
CA ASP A 94 6.58 -18.61 11.30
C ASP A 94 7.83 -19.52 11.24
N GLU A 95 8.16 -20.15 12.37
CA GLU A 95 9.07 -21.29 12.42
C GLU A 95 8.44 -22.39 11.57
N ASP A 96 9.10 -22.70 10.46
CA ASP A 96 8.88 -23.84 9.59
C ASP A 96 8.57 -25.12 10.39
N ASP A 97 7.29 -25.50 10.45
CA ASP A 97 6.88 -26.85 10.84
C ASP A 97 6.94 -27.73 9.58
N ASP A 98 8.17 -28.06 9.18
CA ASP A 98 8.48 -29.17 8.28
C ASP A 98 8.02 -30.48 8.96
N GLU A 99 6.73 -30.78 8.90
CA GLU A 99 6.23 -32.13 9.16
C GLU A 99 6.67 -33.04 8.00
N ASP A 100 7.87 -33.60 8.19
CA ASP A 100 8.44 -34.76 7.50
C ASP A 100 7.35 -35.84 7.38
N SER A 101 6.75 -35.94 6.19
CA SER A 101 5.86 -37.05 5.86
C SER A 101 6.72 -38.27 5.60
N ASP A 102 7.00 -39.02 6.65
CA ASP A 102 7.49 -40.39 6.59
C ASP A 102 6.43 -41.26 5.86
N ASP A 103 6.54 -41.31 4.52
CA ASP A 103 5.96 -42.36 3.69
C ASP A 103 6.67 -43.69 4.03
N GLU A 104 6.19 -44.37 5.07
CA GLU A 104 6.50 -45.78 5.31
C GLU A 104 5.86 -46.62 4.19
N ASP A 105 6.67 -46.86 3.14
CA ASP A 105 6.63 -48.06 2.32
C ASP A 105 6.61 -49.30 3.24
N ASP A 106 5.48 -50.02 3.34
CA ASP A 106 5.50 -51.45 3.65
C ASP A 106 4.44 -52.19 2.81
N ASP A 107 4.92 -52.64 1.66
CA ASP A 107 4.42 -53.77 0.86
C ASP A 107 4.31 -55.04 1.74
N ILE A 108 3.10 -55.50 2.10
CA ILE A 108 2.79 -56.94 2.27
C ILE A 108 1.31 -57.34 2.16
#